data_AF-A0AAN9LKU4-F1
#
_entry.id   AF-A0AAN9LKU4-F1
#
_cell.length_a   1.000
_cell.length_b   1.000
_cell.length_c   1.000
_cell.angle_alpha   90.00
_cell.angle_beta   90.00
_cell.angle_gamma   90.00
#
_symmetry.space_group_name_H-M   'P 1'
#
loop_
_entity.id
_entity.type
_entity.pdbx_description
1 polymer ?
#
loop_
_entity_poly.entity_id
_entity_poly.type
_entity_poly.pdbx_seq_one_letter_code
_entity_poly.pdbx_strand_id
1 'polypeptide(L)'
;MWLKLSCMRLIFVGLVSAVVGDGFIAKGITFENSAGARKEQAVALRSGADLSAFYKCSFVAYQDTLYVHSLRQFYRDCDIYGTVDFIFGNAAVTYLGRPWRLYSRTVYLNSYMEDLIDPAGWSEWNGTFALDTLYYGEYNNGGRVTWPGYRVIKNSTEASPFTVGQFIQGNQWLRSTNIPFFSDLS
;
A
#
# COMPACT_ATOMS: atom_id res chain seq x y z
N MET A 1 9.84 -17.43 27.65
CA MET A 1 10.80 -16.75 26.75
C MET A 1 10.46 -17.18 25.33
N TRP A 2 9.74 -16.36 24.57
CA TRP A 2 9.33 -16.71 23.20
C TRP A 2 10.50 -16.44 22.26
N LEU A 3 11.13 -17.50 21.74
CA LEU A 3 12.03 -17.38 20.59
C LEU A 3 11.17 -17.05 19.37
N LYS A 4 11.26 -15.81 18.88
CA LYS A 4 10.78 -15.44 17.55
C LYS A 4 11.77 -16.10 16.57
N LEU A 5 11.41 -17.26 16.00
CA LEU A 5 12.14 -17.83 14.86
C LEU A 5 12.17 -16.75 13.77
N SER A 6 13.37 -16.35 13.36
CA SER A 6 13.59 -15.30 12.37
C SER A 6 12.79 -15.58 11.11
N CYS A 7 11.92 -14.63 10.75
CA CYS A 7 11.31 -14.49 9.42
C CYS A 7 12.40 -14.70 8.34
N MET A 8 12.13 -15.49 7.30
CA MET A 8 13.09 -15.68 6.20
C MET A 8 13.35 -14.32 5.56
N ARG A 9 14.61 -13.89 5.43
CA ARG A 9 14.96 -12.52 4.98
C ARG A 9 15.76 -12.59 3.68
N LEU A 10 15.22 -12.01 2.62
CA LEU A 10 15.89 -11.83 1.34
C LEU A 10 16.49 -10.42 1.30
N ILE A 11 17.82 -10.33 1.33
CA ILE A 11 18.56 -9.07 1.34
C ILE A 11 19.24 -8.87 -0.01
N PHE A 12 18.97 -7.75 -0.65
CA PHE A 12 19.61 -7.34 -1.90
C PHE A 12 20.24 -5.95 -1.74
N VAL A 13 21.23 -5.65 -2.58
CA VAL A 13 21.85 -4.31 -2.69
C VAL A 13 21.61 -3.80 -4.09
N GLY A 14 20.69 -2.84 -4.26
CA GLY A 14 20.39 -2.22 -5.55
C GLY A 14 19.63 -3.08 -6.57
N LEU A 15 19.50 -4.39 -6.32
CA LEU A 15 18.64 -5.30 -7.08
C LEU A 15 17.23 -5.30 -6.49
N VAL A 16 16.23 -5.25 -7.37
CA VAL A 16 14.81 -5.23 -7.00
C VAL A 16 14.25 -6.64 -7.07
N SER A 17 13.57 -7.10 -6.03
CA SER A 17 12.75 -8.32 -6.14
C SER A 17 11.52 -8.01 -6.98
N ALA A 18 11.28 -8.77 -8.04
CA ALA A 18 10.12 -8.57 -8.92
C ALA A 18 9.20 -9.79 -8.89
N VAL A 19 7.92 -9.57 -8.59
CA VAL A 19 6.87 -10.58 -8.64
C VAL A 19 6.00 -10.30 -9.86
N VAL A 20 6.03 -11.22 -10.82
CA VAL A 20 5.31 -11.11 -12.11
C VAL A 20 4.40 -12.31 -12.41
N GLY A 21 4.51 -13.41 -11.65
CA GLY A 21 3.67 -14.59 -11.83
C GLY A 21 2.35 -14.47 -11.08
N ASP A 22 1.23 -14.65 -11.79
CA ASP A 22 -0.11 -14.57 -11.21
C ASP A 22 -0.34 -15.60 -10.08
N GLY A 23 -1.12 -15.22 -9.08
CA GLY A 23 -1.39 -16.08 -7.92
C GLY A 23 -0.21 -16.22 -6.95
N PHE A 24 0.82 -15.39 -7.06
CA PHE A 24 1.97 -15.43 -6.15
C PHE A 24 1.54 -15.20 -4.69
N ILE A 25 2.02 -16.06 -3.79
CA ILE A 25 1.74 -15.96 -2.36
C ILE A 25 3.05 -15.94 -1.58
N ALA A 26 3.25 -14.93 -0.75
CA ALA A 26 4.32 -14.86 0.23
C ALA A 26 3.75 -14.85 1.66
N LYS A 27 4.35 -15.64 2.55
CA LYS A 27 3.98 -15.71 3.97
C LYS A 27 5.22 -15.69 4.85
N GLY A 28 5.29 -14.79 5.83
CA GLY A 28 6.37 -14.83 6.83
C GLY A 28 7.76 -14.61 6.24
N ILE A 29 7.89 -13.70 5.26
CA ILE A 29 9.16 -13.38 4.60
C ILE A 29 9.43 -11.86 4.60
N THR A 30 10.70 -11.47 4.72
CA THR A 30 11.15 -10.08 4.60
C THR A 30 11.85 -9.85 3.27
N PHE A 31 11.42 -8.84 2.52
CA PHE A 31 12.10 -8.32 1.33
C PHE A 31 12.85 -7.05 1.70
N GLU A 32 14.16 -7.02 1.49
CA GLU A 32 14.99 -5.88 1.85
C GLU A 32 15.90 -5.42 0.71
N ASN A 33 15.92 -4.10 0.48
CA ASN A 33 16.94 -3.43 -0.30
C ASN A 33 17.79 -2.54 0.59
N SER A 34 19.06 -2.94 0.77
CA SER A 34 20.02 -2.33 1.68
C SER A 34 20.90 -1.23 1.02
N ALA A 35 20.50 -0.71 -0.15
CA ALA A 35 21.26 0.29 -0.90
C ALA A 35 21.53 1.61 -0.13
N GLY A 36 20.68 1.96 0.85
CA GLY A 36 20.87 3.14 1.70
C GLY A 36 20.23 4.42 1.15
N ALA A 37 19.98 5.39 2.04
CA ALA A 37 19.33 6.67 1.71
C ALA A 37 20.06 7.51 0.64
N ARG A 38 21.37 7.32 0.48
CA ARG A 38 22.21 8.11 -0.46
C ARG A 38 22.10 7.64 -1.92
N LYS A 39 21.43 6.53 -2.17
CA LYS A 39 21.34 5.89 -3.49
C LYS A 39 20.06 6.22 -4.24
N GLU A 40 19.28 7.20 -3.77
CA GLU A 40 17.96 7.56 -4.32
C GLU A 40 17.05 6.33 -4.36
N GLN A 41 16.41 5.98 -5.49
CA GLN A 41 15.42 4.90 -5.57
C GLN A 41 16.02 3.52 -5.22
N ALA A 42 15.41 2.84 -4.25
CA ALA A 42 15.89 1.56 -3.73
C ALA A 42 14.73 0.59 -3.46
N VAL A 43 14.12 0.06 -4.52
CA VAL A 43 12.95 -0.83 -4.41
C VAL A 43 13.31 -2.16 -3.76
N ALA A 44 12.63 -2.53 -2.67
CA ALA A 44 12.71 -3.84 -2.05
C ALA A 44 11.87 -4.87 -2.82
N LEU A 45 10.63 -4.52 -3.15
CA LEU A 45 9.73 -5.36 -3.94
C LEU A 45 8.97 -4.54 -4.99
N ARG A 46 8.95 -5.02 -6.23
CA ARG A 46 7.98 -4.64 -7.25
C ARG A 46 7.01 -5.78 -7.50
N SER A 47 5.72 -5.56 -7.24
CA SER A 47 4.66 -6.52 -7.55
C SER A 47 3.84 -6.02 -8.74
N GLY A 48 3.80 -6.82 -9.80
CA GLY A 48 2.97 -6.61 -10.99
C GLY A 48 2.15 -7.84 -11.38
N ALA A 49 2.00 -8.79 -10.46
CA ALA A 49 1.24 -10.02 -10.65
C ALA A 49 -0.23 -9.86 -10.23
N ASP A 50 -1.15 -10.46 -11.00
CA ASP A 50 -2.56 -10.50 -10.63
C ASP A 50 -2.80 -11.55 -9.55
N LEU A 51 -3.79 -11.29 -8.69
CA LEU A 51 -4.16 -12.18 -7.58
C LEU A 51 -2.97 -12.51 -6.66
N SER A 52 -2.06 -11.55 -6.45
CA SER A 52 -0.90 -11.74 -5.56
C SER A 52 -1.25 -11.42 -4.11
N ALA A 53 -0.72 -12.19 -3.16
CA ALA A 53 -1.00 -12.02 -1.74
C ALA A 53 0.25 -12.11 -0.85
N PHE A 54 0.35 -11.20 0.12
CA PHE A 54 1.45 -11.09 1.07
C PHE A 54 0.87 -11.10 2.48
N TYR A 55 1.30 -12.05 3.31
CA TYR A 55 0.80 -12.22 4.68
C TYR A 55 1.94 -12.30 5.69
N LYS A 56 1.93 -11.47 6.73
CA LYS A 56 3.03 -11.44 7.72
C LYS A 56 4.41 -11.23 7.07
N CYS A 57 4.45 -10.43 6.01
CA CYS A 57 5.68 -10.10 5.31
C CYS A 57 6.22 -8.76 5.82
N SER A 58 7.53 -8.54 5.65
CA SER A 58 8.10 -7.22 5.88
C SER A 58 8.79 -6.69 4.63
N PHE A 59 8.70 -5.39 4.37
CA PHE A 59 9.33 -4.71 3.24
C PHE A 59 10.20 -3.60 3.77
N VAL A 60 11.50 -3.64 3.48
CA VAL A 60 12.48 -2.74 4.10
C VAL A 60 13.36 -2.10 3.03
N ALA A 61 13.26 -0.79 2.87
CA ALA A 61 14.26 -0.02 2.14
C ALA A 61 14.24 1.45 2.59
N TYR A 62 14.66 2.36 1.71
CA TYR A 62 14.63 3.80 1.94
C TYR A 62 13.59 4.42 1.00
N GLN A 63 14.03 5.08 -0.07
CA GLN A 63 13.14 5.60 -1.09
C GLN A 63 12.60 4.47 -1.97
N ASP A 64 11.31 4.54 -2.33
CA ASP A 64 10.66 3.62 -3.27
C ASP A 64 10.57 2.15 -2.78
N THR A 65 10.35 1.90 -1.48
CA THR A 65 10.45 0.56 -0.88
C THR A 65 9.56 -0.52 -1.53
N LEU A 66 8.26 -0.29 -1.66
CA LEU A 66 7.29 -1.25 -2.20
C LEU A 66 6.58 -0.65 -3.43
N TYR A 67 6.89 -1.18 -4.61
CA TYR A 67 6.26 -0.79 -5.87
C TYR A 67 5.04 -1.68 -6.18
N VAL A 68 3.84 -1.20 -5.83
CA VAL A 68 2.55 -1.78 -6.23
C VAL A 68 2.20 -1.39 -7.66
N HIS A 69 2.86 -2.03 -8.62
CA HIS A 69 2.87 -1.62 -10.03
C HIS A 69 1.50 -1.70 -10.71
N SER A 70 0.84 -2.86 -10.67
CA SER A 70 -0.40 -3.12 -11.41
C SER A 70 -1.15 -4.35 -10.89
N LEU A 71 -2.41 -4.51 -11.32
CA LEU A 71 -3.27 -5.68 -11.08
C LEU A 71 -3.68 -5.86 -9.60
N ARG A 72 -4.40 -6.95 -9.29
CA ARG A 72 -4.99 -7.17 -7.97
C ARG A 72 -3.95 -7.73 -7.01
N GLN A 73 -3.77 -7.06 -5.88
CA GLN A 73 -2.79 -7.42 -4.86
C GLN A 73 -3.42 -7.30 -3.48
N PHE A 74 -3.02 -8.16 -2.55
CA PHE A 74 -3.51 -8.17 -1.17
C PHE A 74 -2.35 -8.24 -0.18
N TYR A 75 -2.28 -7.28 0.75
CA TYR A 75 -1.27 -7.22 1.81
C TYR A 75 -1.99 -7.26 3.16
N ARG A 76 -1.64 -8.22 4.03
CA ARG A 76 -2.25 -8.36 5.36
C ARG A 76 -1.20 -8.64 6.43
N ASP A 77 -1.35 -7.99 7.58
CA ASP A 77 -0.46 -8.11 8.74
C ASP A 77 1.01 -7.92 8.32
N CYS A 78 1.30 -7.02 7.38
CA CYS A 78 2.64 -6.78 6.85
C CYS A 78 3.22 -5.48 7.43
N ASP A 79 4.53 -5.46 7.61
CA ASP A 79 5.28 -4.29 8.05
C ASP A 79 6.02 -3.67 6.86
N ILE A 80 5.84 -2.38 6.59
CA ILE A 80 6.53 -1.68 5.49
C ILE A 80 7.33 -0.52 6.07
N TYR A 81 8.64 -0.51 5.82
CA TYR A 81 9.58 0.48 6.32
C TYR A 81 10.27 1.20 5.16
N GLY A 82 10.21 2.54 5.15
CA GLY A 82 10.97 3.37 4.21
C GLY A 82 10.87 4.85 4.53
N THR A 83 11.33 5.70 3.61
CA THR A 83 11.43 7.16 3.83
C THR A 83 10.56 7.97 2.88
N VAL A 84 10.90 7.99 1.58
CA VAL A 84 10.22 8.78 0.55
C VAL A 84 9.51 7.81 -0.39
N ASP A 85 8.23 8.05 -0.67
CA ASP A 85 7.42 7.26 -1.60
C ASP A 85 7.54 5.74 -1.34
N PHE A 86 7.62 5.35 -0.07
CA PHE A 86 8.02 3.99 0.28
C PHE A 86 6.95 2.93 -0.01
N ILE A 87 5.70 3.33 -0.24
CA ILE A 87 4.71 2.55 -0.97
C ILE A 87 4.37 3.40 -2.19
N PHE A 88 4.76 2.94 -3.37
CA PHE A 88 4.59 3.70 -4.59
C PHE A 88 4.16 2.87 -5.79
N GLY A 89 3.82 3.59 -6.86
CA GLY A 89 2.77 3.18 -7.79
C GLY A 89 1.66 4.22 -7.68
N ASN A 90 0.45 3.81 -7.34
CA ASN A 90 -0.63 4.77 -7.12
C ASN A 90 -0.73 5.27 -5.65
N ALA A 91 0.38 5.43 -4.93
CA ALA A 91 0.45 6.04 -3.59
C ALA A 91 1.88 6.53 -3.28
N ALA A 92 2.11 7.29 -2.20
CA ALA A 92 3.45 7.79 -1.77
C ALA A 92 3.37 8.42 -0.36
N VAL A 93 4.32 8.15 0.57
CA VAL A 93 4.19 8.61 1.98
C VAL A 93 5.40 9.29 2.66
N THR A 94 5.23 10.58 2.98
CA THR A 94 5.21 11.22 4.34
C THR A 94 3.89 12.00 4.57
N TYR A 95 3.07 12.05 3.51
CA TYR A 95 1.64 12.34 3.45
C TYR A 95 0.98 11.01 3.07
N LEU A 96 -0.29 10.74 3.33
CA LEU A 96 -1.04 9.58 2.83
C LEU A 96 -0.89 9.28 1.32
N GLY A 97 -0.57 10.29 0.50
CA GLY A 97 -0.39 10.15 -0.95
C GLY A 97 -0.07 11.46 -1.67
N ARG A 98 0.45 11.35 -2.89
CA ARG A 98 0.58 12.43 -3.90
C ARG A 98 0.12 11.93 -5.28
N PRO A 99 -0.66 12.69 -6.05
CA PRO A 99 -1.26 12.19 -7.29
C PRO A 99 -0.23 12.14 -8.43
N TRP A 100 0.46 11.01 -8.57
CA TRP A 100 1.44 10.82 -9.66
C TRP A 100 0.80 10.85 -11.05
N ARG A 101 -0.51 10.55 -11.15
CA ARG A 101 -1.29 10.52 -12.39
C ARG A 101 -2.61 11.28 -12.23
N LEU A 102 -3.18 11.74 -13.35
CA LEU A 102 -4.37 12.61 -13.40
C LEU A 102 -5.58 12.03 -12.64
N TYR A 103 -5.75 10.70 -12.67
CA TYR A 103 -6.85 10.00 -12.00
C TYR A 103 -6.35 9.11 -10.87
N SER A 104 -5.36 9.58 -10.12
CA SER A 104 -4.83 8.82 -8.97
C SER A 104 -5.94 8.52 -7.97
N ARG A 105 -5.93 7.31 -7.41
CA ARG A 105 -6.98 6.83 -6.50
C ARG A 105 -6.39 6.03 -5.37
N THR A 106 -6.63 6.51 -4.15
CA THR A 106 -6.13 5.93 -2.90
C THR A 106 -7.21 6.07 -1.84
N VAL A 107 -7.51 4.99 -1.14
CA VAL A 107 -8.54 4.98 -0.09
C VAL A 107 -7.99 4.28 1.14
N TYR A 108 -8.08 4.93 2.30
CA TYR A 108 -7.79 4.33 3.59
C TYR A 108 -9.11 4.05 4.32
N LEU A 109 -9.38 2.78 4.63
CA LEU A 109 -10.57 2.33 5.35
C LEU A 109 -10.16 1.80 6.73
N ASN A 110 -10.82 2.24 7.81
CA ASN A 110 -10.67 1.67 9.16
C ASN A 110 -9.19 1.45 9.58
N SER A 111 -8.33 2.43 9.32
CA SER A 111 -6.88 2.32 9.44
C SER A 111 -6.40 3.17 10.62
N TYR A 112 -5.60 2.57 11.49
CA TYR A 112 -4.88 3.35 12.49
C TYR A 112 -3.80 4.19 11.79
N MET A 113 -3.83 5.51 12.01
CA MET A 113 -2.88 6.47 11.46
C MET A 113 -2.11 7.09 12.63
N GLU A 114 -0.78 6.97 12.63
CA GLU A 114 0.07 7.57 13.65
C GLU A 114 0.22 9.09 13.47
N ASP A 115 0.55 9.80 14.55
CA ASP A 115 0.71 11.27 14.59
C ASP A 115 1.87 11.80 13.73
N LEU A 116 2.64 10.91 13.11
CA LEU A 116 3.72 11.26 12.18
C LEU A 116 3.19 11.74 10.81
N ILE A 117 1.91 11.50 10.49
CA ILE A 117 1.30 11.96 9.24
C ILE A 117 1.02 13.46 9.35
N ASP A 118 1.51 14.23 8.36
CA ASP A 118 1.23 15.66 8.27
C ASP A 118 -0.29 15.94 8.42
N PRO A 119 -0.72 16.95 9.19
CA PRO A 119 -2.13 17.27 9.37
C PRO A 119 -2.91 17.48 8.06
N ALA A 120 -2.26 18.01 7.01
CA ALA A 120 -2.85 18.11 5.68
C ALA A 120 -3.14 16.72 5.08
N GLY A 121 -2.36 15.72 5.46
CA GLY A 121 -2.51 14.31 5.09
C GLY A 121 -2.18 13.99 3.65
N TRP A 122 -2.41 14.88 2.69
CA TRP A 122 -2.11 14.64 1.28
C TRP A 122 -1.26 15.79 0.76
N SER A 123 -0.30 15.52 -0.12
CA SER A 123 0.49 16.58 -0.76
C SER A 123 0.31 16.62 -2.27
N GLU A 124 0.38 17.82 -2.81
CA GLU A 124 0.24 18.10 -4.24
C GLU A 124 1.37 17.42 -5.00
N TRP A 125 1.16 16.90 -6.21
CA TRP A 125 2.28 16.41 -7.04
C TRP A 125 3.04 17.56 -7.68
N ASN A 126 2.32 18.45 -8.37
CA ASN A 126 2.86 19.65 -9.02
C ASN A 126 1.77 20.73 -9.12
N GLY A 127 1.71 21.62 -8.13
CA GLY A 127 0.66 22.64 -8.00
C GLY A 127 -0.74 22.01 -8.03
N THR A 128 -1.62 22.57 -8.85
CA THR A 128 -3.03 22.12 -8.95
C THR A 128 -3.24 20.87 -9.80
N PHE A 129 -2.17 20.23 -10.29
CA PHE A 129 -2.29 19.02 -11.09
C PHE A 129 -3.09 17.92 -10.36
N ALA A 130 -4.10 17.40 -11.06
CA ALA A 130 -4.97 16.29 -10.62
C ALA A 130 -5.86 16.54 -9.40
N LEU A 131 -5.79 17.71 -8.74
CA LEU A 131 -6.56 17.96 -7.51
C LEU A 131 -8.08 17.91 -7.71
N ASP A 132 -8.55 18.18 -8.93
CA ASP A 132 -9.96 18.12 -9.32
C ASP A 132 -10.43 16.73 -9.78
N THR A 133 -9.49 15.87 -10.17
CA THR A 133 -9.77 14.60 -10.87
C THR A 133 -9.35 13.35 -10.11
N LEU A 134 -8.49 13.49 -9.10
CA LEU A 134 -8.11 12.40 -8.20
C LEU A 134 -9.30 11.91 -7.35
N TYR A 135 -9.17 10.72 -6.77
CA TYR A 135 -10.08 10.20 -5.76
C TYR A 135 -9.29 9.76 -4.53
N TYR A 136 -9.16 10.65 -3.56
CA TYR A 136 -8.53 10.35 -2.27
C TYR A 136 -9.57 10.27 -1.17
N GLY A 137 -9.73 9.09 -0.58
CA GLY A 137 -10.81 8.79 0.35
C GLY A 137 -10.31 8.34 1.71
N GLU A 138 -10.94 8.82 2.78
CA GLU A 138 -10.74 8.31 4.13
C GLU A 138 -12.09 7.92 4.75
N TYR A 139 -12.22 6.65 5.17
CA TYR A 139 -13.38 6.13 5.91
C TYR A 139 -12.94 5.78 7.34
N ASN A 140 -13.54 6.44 8.33
CA ASN A 140 -13.20 6.34 9.75
C ASN A 140 -11.76 6.76 10.14
N ASN A 141 -11.05 7.50 9.26
CA ASN A 141 -9.65 7.90 9.49
C ASN A 141 -9.41 9.43 9.46
N GLY A 142 -10.47 10.22 9.22
CA GLY A 142 -10.49 11.68 9.42
C GLY A 142 -10.48 12.53 8.13
N GLY A 143 -10.91 13.79 8.26
CA GLY A 143 -11.09 14.75 7.17
C GLY A 143 -10.01 15.83 7.14
N ARG A 144 -9.37 16.00 5.98
CA ARG A 144 -8.11 16.74 5.82
C ARG A 144 -8.20 17.84 4.75
N VAL A 145 -7.28 17.86 3.78
CA VAL A 145 -7.23 18.82 2.65
C VAL A 145 -8.61 19.07 2.02
N THR A 146 -8.81 20.27 1.48
CA THR A 146 -10.10 20.69 0.91
C THR A 146 -10.15 20.55 -0.63
N TRP A 147 -9.35 19.66 -1.20
CA TRP A 147 -9.31 19.46 -2.66
C TRP A 147 -10.63 18.88 -3.19
N PRO A 148 -11.09 19.24 -4.38
CA PRO A 148 -12.34 18.70 -4.93
C PRO A 148 -12.33 17.17 -5.11
N GLY A 149 -11.16 16.58 -5.39
CA GLY A 149 -10.98 15.13 -5.48
C GLY A 149 -10.85 14.40 -4.14
N TYR A 150 -10.71 15.12 -3.02
CA TYR A 150 -10.62 14.53 -1.68
C TYR A 150 -12.00 14.29 -1.06
N ARG A 151 -12.17 13.17 -0.37
CA ARG A 151 -13.45 12.72 0.20
C ARG A 151 -13.29 12.19 1.61
N VAL A 152 -14.03 12.81 2.52
CA VAL A 152 -14.36 12.20 3.81
C VAL A 152 -15.54 11.26 3.58
N ILE A 153 -15.29 9.97 3.54
CA ILE A 153 -16.31 8.95 3.29
C ILE A 153 -17.10 8.78 4.61
N LYS A 154 -18.40 9.09 4.58
CA LYS A 154 -19.22 9.15 5.81
C LYS A 154 -20.09 7.92 6.04
N ASN A 155 -20.35 7.12 5.01
CA ASN A 155 -21.27 5.99 5.11
C ASN A 155 -20.67 4.73 4.49
N SER A 156 -21.18 3.58 4.94
CA SER A 156 -20.72 2.26 4.50
C SER A 156 -21.04 1.98 3.04
N THR A 157 -22.07 2.60 2.46
CA THR A 157 -22.44 2.43 1.04
C THR A 157 -21.40 3.00 0.10
N GLU A 158 -20.80 4.14 0.44
CA GLU A 158 -19.71 4.75 -0.33
C GLU A 158 -18.37 4.05 -0.08
N ALA A 159 -18.16 3.48 1.12
CA ALA A 159 -16.95 2.74 1.46
C ALA A 159 -16.94 1.30 0.89
N SER A 160 -18.10 0.67 0.74
CA SER A 160 -18.20 -0.76 0.36
C SER A 160 -17.58 -1.13 -0.99
N PRO A 161 -17.57 -0.30 -2.05
CA PRO A 161 -16.90 -0.64 -3.30
C PRO A 161 -15.38 -0.83 -3.17
N PHE A 162 -14.78 -0.30 -2.09
CA PHE A 162 -13.34 -0.38 -1.81
C PHE A 162 -12.97 -1.57 -0.91
N THR A 163 -13.94 -2.39 -0.49
CA THR A 163 -13.65 -3.58 0.33
C THR A 163 -13.00 -4.67 -0.50
N VAL A 164 -12.36 -5.63 0.18
CA VAL A 164 -11.71 -6.80 -0.45
C VAL A 164 -12.68 -7.56 -1.35
N GLY A 165 -13.92 -7.76 -0.92
CA GLY A 165 -14.95 -8.49 -1.65
C GLY A 165 -15.36 -7.81 -2.95
N GLN A 166 -15.47 -6.48 -2.96
CA GLN A 166 -15.95 -5.71 -4.11
C GLN A 166 -14.81 -5.31 -5.05
N PHE A 167 -13.72 -4.74 -4.49
CA PHE A 167 -12.66 -4.10 -5.26
C PHE A 167 -11.75 -5.09 -5.98
N ILE A 168 -11.32 -6.14 -5.28
CA ILE A 168 -10.41 -7.17 -5.80
C ILE A 168 -11.07 -8.55 -5.95
N GLN A 169 -12.39 -8.63 -5.79
CA GLN A 169 -13.16 -9.87 -5.87
C GLN A 169 -12.61 -10.96 -4.93
N GLY A 170 -12.13 -10.57 -3.75
CA GLY A 170 -11.34 -11.44 -2.85
C GLY A 170 -12.01 -12.76 -2.48
N ASN A 171 -13.33 -12.81 -2.42
CA ASN A 171 -14.09 -14.04 -2.18
C ASN A 171 -13.84 -15.15 -3.22
N GLN A 172 -13.46 -14.79 -4.44
CA GLN A 172 -13.22 -15.73 -5.54
C GLN A 172 -11.87 -16.42 -5.46
N TRP A 173 -10.86 -15.80 -4.83
CA TRP A 173 -9.48 -16.27 -4.92
C TRP A 173 -8.74 -16.31 -3.58
N LEU A 174 -9.02 -15.42 -2.62
CA LEU A 174 -8.30 -15.42 -1.34
C LEU A 174 -8.61 -16.66 -0.49
N ARG A 175 -9.78 -17.30 -0.67
CA ARG A 175 -10.16 -18.51 0.07
C ARG A 175 -9.20 -19.68 -0.17
N SER A 176 -8.63 -19.82 -1.37
CA SER A 176 -7.67 -20.89 -1.67
C SER A 176 -6.28 -20.61 -1.12
N THR A 177 -5.99 -19.37 -0.71
CA THR A 177 -4.66 -18.96 -0.23
C THR A 177 -4.41 -19.33 1.23
N ASN A 178 -5.44 -19.68 2.01
CA ASN A 178 -5.37 -19.82 3.48
C ASN A 178 -4.78 -18.57 4.17
N ILE A 179 -5.00 -17.37 3.61
CA ILE A 179 -4.71 -16.10 4.27
C ILE A 179 -6.04 -15.59 4.83
N PRO A 180 -6.13 -15.29 6.14
CA PRO A 180 -7.33 -14.69 6.70
C PRO A 180 -7.66 -13.37 5.96
N PHE A 181 -8.94 -13.05 5.71
CA PHE A 181 -9.34 -11.73 5.19
C PHE A 181 -10.74 -11.38 5.69
N PHE A 182 -11.05 -10.07 5.77
CA PHE A 182 -12.41 -9.58 5.91
C PHE A 182 -12.89 -9.17 4.52
N SER A 183 -14.04 -9.70 4.08
CA SER A 183 -14.59 -9.38 2.76
C SER A 183 -15.13 -7.94 2.71
N ASP A 184 -15.68 -7.47 3.81
CA ASP A 184 -16.46 -6.25 3.90
C ASP A 184 -15.91 -5.33 5.02
N LEU A 185 -16.68 -4.33 5.47
CA LEU A 185 -16.24 -3.32 6.43
C LEU A 185 -16.20 -3.78 7.91
N SER A 186 -16.50 -5.06 8.17
CA SER A 186 -16.61 -5.68 9.50
C SER A 186 -15.28 -6.12 10.08
#